data_AF-A0A7S4UPL3-F1
#
_entry.id   AF-A0A7S4UPL3-F1
#
_cell.length_a   1.000
_cell.length_b   1.000
_cell.length_c   1.000
_cell.angle_alpha   90.00
_cell.angle_beta   90.00
_cell.angle_gamma   90.00
#
_symmetry.space_group_name_H-M   'P 1'
#
loop_
_entity.id
_entity.type
_entity.pdbx_description
1 polymer ?
#
loop_
_entity_poly.entity_id
_entity_poly.type
_entity_poly.pdbx_seq_one_letter_code
_entity_poly.pdbx_strand_id
1 'polypeptide(L)'
;KAEGGLAATRPAPEPAERGVEPKAPPPPPSPREAESGLAAAPEPAEEAWAVHLLVSPTRCSLAGVTEVGKVDELVAWHNGVLRGEKGPAETELLRPWKLAAVLPCRSRGEALRVADKVRGKSGIRARWFALKACREEPELGAPAPEEPEPREEAVGHGLDGHTFVMVEFRNPADPSRRVALRAFVDTGSEDCDLRQEIIESLGLPPKGTGPANYETADGRHIWQPLYSAVLRVQGREALASVSAIDEREDEMEQQEAKRSRVGHGEDEEEEEEDLDALLGLSSVTDDAQLGSAALAELGILVDCRRRQLVPQVKKQRCRSVRFRGRGPHVQMRVANPRDPSRCTTICALVDTGSTDVDLNPRVVAFLGLEEETSEIRAKFETAGGVAIEAPMYRVLVRLAGREACVLASPSEVDAAGGPEGDAEEEEEEEDDDD
;
A
#
# COMPACT_ATOMS: atom_id res chain seq x y z
N LYS A 1 23.04 14.56 -57.90
CA LYS A 1 21.79 13.76 -57.89
C LYS A 1 20.76 14.59 -57.13
N ALA A 2 19.59 14.73 -57.72
CA ALA A 2 18.61 15.78 -57.46
C ALA A 2 18.04 15.77 -56.02
N GLU A 3 17.92 16.97 -55.45
CA GLU A 3 17.10 17.27 -54.27
C GLU A 3 15.69 17.61 -54.74
N GLY A 4 14.69 16.92 -54.18
CA GLY A 4 13.27 17.19 -54.40
C GLY A 4 12.59 17.51 -53.07
N GLY A 5 12.41 18.80 -52.78
CA GLY A 5 11.62 19.28 -51.66
C GLY A 5 10.15 19.41 -52.03
N LEU A 6 9.28 18.75 -51.26
CA LEU A 6 7.83 18.92 -51.32
C LEU A 6 7.40 19.87 -50.20
N ALA A 7 6.96 21.07 -50.57
CA ALA A 7 6.35 22.04 -49.69
C ALA A 7 4.85 21.72 -49.51
N ALA A 8 4.42 21.47 -48.28
CA ALA A 8 3.01 21.32 -47.92
C ALA A 8 2.37 22.70 -47.67
N THR A 9 1.35 23.01 -48.46
CA THR A 9 0.50 24.19 -48.34
C THR A 9 -0.48 24.04 -47.17
N ARG A 10 -0.50 25.03 -46.26
CA ARG A 10 -1.51 25.16 -45.19
C ARG A 10 -2.85 25.64 -45.77
N PRO A 11 -4.00 25.06 -45.37
CA PRO A 11 -5.32 25.61 -45.71
C PRO A 11 -5.63 26.88 -44.91
N ALA A 12 -6.37 27.79 -45.54
CA ALA A 12 -6.80 29.08 -45.00
C ALA A 12 -7.89 28.93 -43.92
N PRO A 13 -7.97 29.86 -42.95
CA PRO A 13 -8.99 29.84 -41.90
C PRO A 13 -10.37 30.26 -42.44
N GLU A 14 -11.41 29.54 -42.00
CA GLU A 14 -12.82 29.85 -42.27
C GLU A 14 -13.30 31.13 -41.57
N PRO A 15 -14.27 31.86 -42.15
CA PRO A 15 -14.77 33.12 -41.60
C PRO A 15 -15.69 32.90 -40.39
N ALA A 16 -15.46 33.70 -39.35
CA ALA A 16 -16.26 33.73 -38.12
C ALA A 16 -17.72 34.15 -38.38
N GLU A 17 -18.65 33.33 -37.91
CA GLU A 17 -20.09 33.63 -37.89
C GLU A 17 -20.40 34.75 -36.90
N ARG A 18 -21.19 35.73 -37.36
CA ARG A 18 -21.67 36.86 -36.54
C ARG A 18 -22.77 36.38 -35.60
N GLY A 19 -22.45 36.28 -34.32
CA GLY A 19 -23.41 36.04 -33.24
C GLY A 19 -24.37 37.20 -33.03
N VAL A 20 -25.64 36.84 -32.83
CA VAL A 20 -26.80 37.71 -32.54
C VAL A 20 -26.69 38.27 -31.12
N GLU A 21 -26.94 39.58 -30.96
CA GLU A 21 -26.96 40.26 -29.65
C GLU A 21 -28.05 39.70 -28.73
N PRO A 22 -27.73 39.31 -27.48
CA PRO A 22 -28.73 38.91 -26.50
C PRO A 22 -29.49 40.14 -25.95
N LYS A 23 -30.81 40.04 -25.98
CA LYS A 23 -31.76 41.03 -25.48
C LYS A 23 -31.68 41.12 -23.95
N ALA A 24 -31.45 42.32 -23.41
CA ALA A 24 -31.31 42.57 -21.98
C ALA A 24 -32.58 42.18 -21.18
N PRO A 25 -32.43 41.57 -19.99
CA PRO A 25 -33.56 41.25 -19.10
C PRO A 25 -34.16 42.51 -18.46
N PRO A 26 -35.47 42.50 -18.14
CA PRO A 26 -36.13 43.64 -17.51
C PRO A 26 -35.62 43.88 -16.07
N PRO A 27 -35.66 45.13 -15.58
CA PRO A 27 -35.19 45.48 -14.25
C PRO A 27 -36.09 44.86 -13.16
N PRO A 28 -35.51 44.52 -11.99
CA PRO A 28 -36.27 43.99 -10.86
C PRO A 28 -37.22 45.04 -10.27
N PRO A 29 -38.37 44.62 -9.71
CA PRO A 29 -39.30 45.52 -9.06
C PRO A 29 -38.72 46.09 -7.76
N SER A 30 -38.97 47.38 -7.52
CA SER A 30 -38.52 48.12 -6.34
C SER A 30 -39.06 47.51 -5.03
N PRO A 31 -38.24 47.51 -3.95
CA PRO A 31 -38.64 46.97 -2.65
C PRO A 31 -39.70 47.87 -2.03
N ARG A 32 -40.89 47.31 -1.77
CA ARG A 32 -41.88 47.91 -0.88
C ARG A 32 -41.50 47.67 0.56
N GLU A 33 -41.77 48.69 1.34
CA GLU A 33 -41.38 48.92 2.73
C GLU A 33 -41.88 47.84 3.68
N ALA A 34 -41.04 47.59 4.68
CA ALA A 34 -41.16 46.58 5.71
C ALA A 34 -42.23 46.93 6.74
N GLU A 35 -42.99 45.92 7.17
CA GLU A 35 -43.59 45.91 8.51
C GLU A 35 -42.84 44.91 9.39
N SER A 36 -42.27 45.47 10.45
CA SER A 36 -41.38 44.88 11.45
C SER A 36 -42.14 43.94 12.38
N GLY A 37 -42.00 42.64 12.16
CA GLY A 37 -42.16 41.62 13.19
C GLY A 37 -40.79 41.08 13.59
N LEU A 38 -40.22 41.56 14.70
CA LEU A 38 -39.03 40.96 15.32
C LEU A 38 -39.39 39.57 15.87
N ALA A 39 -39.33 38.56 15.00
CA ALA A 39 -39.09 37.19 15.42
C ALA A 39 -37.65 37.10 15.93
N ALA A 40 -37.46 36.47 17.09
CA ALA A 40 -36.11 36.14 17.57
C ALA A 40 -35.33 35.49 16.42
N ALA A 41 -34.12 35.98 16.16
CA ALA A 41 -33.25 35.39 15.16
C ALA A 41 -33.18 33.88 15.44
N PRO A 42 -33.45 33.01 14.45
CA PRO A 42 -33.31 31.58 14.64
C PRO A 42 -31.91 31.36 15.21
N GLU A 43 -31.82 30.65 16.35
CA GLU A 43 -30.51 30.27 16.88
C GLU A 43 -29.71 29.62 15.75
N PRO A 44 -28.42 29.96 15.59
CA PRO A 44 -27.62 29.43 14.50
C PRO A 44 -27.77 27.92 14.51
N ALA A 45 -28.23 27.37 13.38
CA ALA A 45 -28.36 25.94 13.21
C ALA A 45 -27.06 25.29 13.69
N GLU A 46 -27.17 24.34 14.64
CA GLU A 46 -26.03 23.66 15.23
C GLU A 46 -25.01 23.32 14.13
N GLU A 47 -23.75 23.70 14.35
CA GLU A 47 -22.67 23.52 13.37
C GLU A 47 -22.68 22.07 12.89
N ALA A 48 -23.11 21.86 11.64
CA ALA A 48 -23.23 20.52 11.09
C ALA A 48 -21.81 19.96 10.85
N TRP A 49 -21.56 18.76 11.38
CA TRP A 49 -20.27 18.07 11.24
C TRP A 49 -20.35 17.01 10.15
N ALA A 50 -19.22 16.61 9.58
CA ALA A 50 -19.14 15.56 8.60
C ALA A 50 -17.90 14.70 8.79
N VAL A 51 -18.04 13.41 8.50
CA VAL A 51 -16.91 12.53 8.22
C VAL A 51 -16.55 12.66 6.75
N HIS A 52 -15.27 12.85 6.46
CA HIS A 52 -14.75 12.86 5.11
C HIS A 52 -13.81 11.68 4.89
N LEU A 53 -13.76 11.20 3.66
CA LEU A 53 -12.74 10.29 3.17
C LEU A 53 -12.01 10.98 2.02
N LEU A 54 -10.72 11.23 2.18
CA LEU A 54 -9.84 11.71 1.13
C LEU A 54 -9.07 10.55 0.53
N VAL A 55 -8.70 10.70 -0.73
CA VAL A 55 -7.93 9.73 -1.52
C VAL A 55 -6.81 10.43 -2.28
N SER A 56 -5.64 9.84 -2.27
CA SER A 56 -4.51 10.20 -3.12
C SER A 56 -4.42 9.29 -4.35
N PRO A 57 -3.74 9.71 -5.44
CA PRO A 57 -3.43 8.85 -6.56
C PRO A 57 -2.76 7.56 -6.12
N THR A 58 -1.85 7.59 -5.15
CA THR A 58 -1.09 6.42 -4.67
C THR A 58 -1.92 5.48 -3.78
N ARG A 59 -3.24 5.41 -4.01
CA ARG A 59 -4.25 4.60 -3.31
C ARG A 59 -4.30 4.76 -1.79
N CYS A 60 -3.59 5.75 -1.24
CA CYS A 60 -3.70 6.09 0.16
C CYS A 60 -4.99 6.86 0.39
N SER A 61 -5.66 6.55 1.47
CA SER A 61 -6.84 7.25 1.93
C SER A 61 -6.62 7.86 3.32
N LEU A 62 -7.42 8.86 3.64
CA LEU A 62 -7.44 9.54 4.93
C LEU A 62 -8.89 9.78 5.34
N ALA A 63 -9.30 9.19 6.46
CA ALA A 63 -10.60 9.47 7.06
C ALA A 63 -10.45 10.46 8.23
N GLY A 64 -11.33 11.44 8.29
CA GLY A 64 -11.32 12.46 9.34
C GLY A 64 -12.66 13.14 9.51
N VAL A 65 -12.67 14.16 10.37
CA VAL A 65 -13.87 14.93 10.73
C VAL A 65 -13.64 16.40 10.38
N THR A 66 -14.65 17.07 9.83
CA THR A 66 -14.64 18.52 9.56
C THR A 66 -16.05 19.07 9.67
N GLU A 67 -16.20 20.39 9.72
CA GLU A 67 -17.51 21.04 9.56
C GLU A 67 -17.98 20.88 8.11
N VAL A 68 -19.28 20.66 7.89
CA VAL A 68 -19.86 20.44 6.55
C VAL A 68 -19.50 21.57 5.58
N GLY A 69 -19.47 22.81 6.05
CA GLY A 69 -19.11 23.99 5.25
C GLY A 69 -17.62 24.15 4.93
N LYS A 70 -16.74 23.35 5.56
CA LYS A 70 -15.27 23.47 5.47
C LYS A 70 -14.61 22.31 4.72
N VAL A 71 -15.37 21.43 4.09
CA VAL A 71 -14.80 20.27 3.38
C VAL A 71 -13.87 20.70 2.24
N ASP A 72 -14.27 21.69 1.43
CA ASP A 72 -13.44 22.16 0.31
C ASP A 72 -12.16 22.85 0.78
N GLU A 73 -12.25 23.65 1.86
CA GLU A 73 -11.09 24.29 2.49
C GLU A 73 -10.11 23.25 3.03
N LEU A 74 -10.61 22.17 3.64
CA LEU A 74 -9.81 21.05 4.10
C LEU A 74 -9.09 20.35 2.94
N VAL A 75 -9.76 20.10 1.82
CA VAL A 75 -9.11 19.52 0.62
C VAL A 75 -8.03 20.47 0.08
N ALA A 76 -8.31 21.76 0.01
CA ALA A 76 -7.33 22.77 -0.40
C ALA A 76 -6.12 22.83 0.56
N TRP A 77 -6.36 22.68 1.86
CA TRP A 77 -5.32 22.64 2.89
C TRP A 77 -4.43 21.40 2.75
N HIS A 78 -5.01 20.20 2.61
CA HIS A 78 -4.23 18.96 2.38
C HIS A 78 -3.39 19.02 1.09
N ASN A 79 -3.85 19.78 0.10
CA ASN A 79 -3.14 20.03 -1.15
C ASN A 79 -2.14 21.20 -1.11
N GLY A 80 -2.03 21.92 0.02
CA GLY A 80 -1.15 23.08 0.13
C GLY A 80 -1.56 24.25 -0.77
N VAL A 81 -2.82 24.31 -1.18
CA VAL A 81 -3.39 25.36 -2.05
C VAL A 81 -4.05 26.46 -1.22
N LEU A 82 -4.40 26.17 0.05
CA LEU A 82 -5.01 27.15 0.94
C LEU A 82 -4.01 28.29 1.25
N ARG A 83 -4.38 29.52 0.90
CA ARG A 83 -3.46 30.68 0.96
C ARG A 83 -3.00 30.96 2.39
N GLY A 84 -1.68 31.04 2.56
CA GLY A 84 -1.06 31.45 3.82
C GLY A 84 -0.86 30.31 4.82
N GLU A 85 -1.35 29.11 4.53
CA GLU A 85 -1.17 27.93 5.39
C GLU A 85 -0.34 26.89 4.67
N LYS A 86 0.71 26.39 5.36
CA LYS A 86 1.43 25.21 4.89
C LYS A 86 0.55 24.01 5.23
N GLY A 87 0.10 23.28 4.20
CA GLY A 87 -0.62 22.02 4.40
C GLY A 87 0.22 21.01 5.20
N PRO A 88 -0.39 19.91 5.71
CA PRO A 88 0.30 18.93 6.54
C PRO A 88 1.50 18.33 5.82
N ALA A 89 2.62 18.18 6.54
CA ALA A 89 3.82 17.55 6.01
C ALA A 89 3.58 16.06 5.73
N GLU A 90 2.73 15.42 6.54
CA GLU A 90 2.35 14.01 6.44
C GLU A 90 1.60 13.72 5.14
N THR A 91 0.85 14.69 4.63
CA THR A 91 0.04 14.53 3.41
C THR A 91 0.69 15.18 2.19
N GLU A 92 1.80 15.92 2.37
CA GLU A 92 2.51 16.67 1.32
C GLU A 92 2.98 15.77 0.18
N LEU A 93 3.57 14.62 0.52
CA LEU A 93 4.09 13.68 -0.48
C LEU A 93 2.97 12.98 -1.28
N LEU A 94 1.76 12.92 -0.72
CA LEU A 94 0.60 12.17 -1.21
C LEU A 94 -0.38 13.02 -2.05
N ARG A 95 -0.01 14.26 -2.37
CA ARG A 95 -0.86 15.15 -3.18
C ARG A 95 -0.88 14.70 -4.65
N PRO A 96 -1.95 15.01 -5.42
CA PRO A 96 -3.15 15.73 -4.99
C PRO A 96 -4.15 14.83 -4.25
N TRP A 97 -4.69 15.28 -3.14
CA TRP A 97 -5.82 14.67 -2.46
C TRP A 97 -7.12 15.06 -3.12
N LYS A 98 -8.00 14.07 -3.34
CA LYS A 98 -9.37 14.26 -3.80
C LYS A 98 -10.33 13.83 -2.69
N LEU A 99 -11.50 14.45 -2.69
CA LEU A 99 -12.60 14.02 -1.83
C LEU A 99 -13.25 12.78 -2.44
N ALA A 100 -13.14 11.63 -1.77
CA ALA A 100 -13.82 10.41 -2.17
C ALA A 100 -15.29 10.44 -1.72
N ALA A 101 -15.52 10.68 -0.43
CA ALA A 101 -16.85 10.63 0.15
C ALA A 101 -16.99 11.58 1.35
N VAL A 102 -18.23 11.99 1.62
CA VAL A 102 -18.63 12.78 2.78
C VAL A 102 -19.90 12.20 3.37
N LEU A 103 -19.93 12.05 4.69
CA LEU A 103 -21.10 11.65 5.44
C LEU A 103 -21.43 12.73 6.49
N PRO A 104 -22.51 13.51 6.30
CA PRO A 104 -22.99 14.45 7.30
C PRO A 104 -23.41 13.73 8.59
N CYS A 105 -23.05 14.29 9.73
CA CYS A 105 -23.37 13.82 11.07
C CYS A 105 -24.09 14.92 11.85
N ARG A 106 -24.91 14.53 12.83
CA ARG A 106 -25.71 15.46 13.65
C ARG A 106 -24.86 16.20 14.67
N SER A 107 -23.74 15.61 15.06
CA SER A 107 -22.84 16.16 16.07
C SER A 107 -21.38 15.79 15.78
N ARG A 108 -20.46 16.53 16.40
CA ARG A 108 -19.02 16.22 16.35
C ARG A 108 -18.70 14.84 16.92
N GLY A 109 -19.31 14.47 18.06
CA GLY A 109 -19.08 13.18 18.71
C GLY A 109 -19.58 11.98 17.87
N GLU A 110 -20.67 12.15 17.11
CA GLU A 110 -21.08 11.17 16.10
C GLU A 110 -20.05 11.06 14.98
N ALA A 111 -19.60 12.19 14.42
CA ALA A 111 -18.61 12.21 13.35
C ALA A 111 -17.29 11.54 13.79
N LEU A 112 -16.81 11.80 15.01
CA LEU A 112 -15.60 11.16 15.54
C LEU A 112 -15.74 9.63 15.65
N ARG A 113 -16.85 9.13 16.18
CA ARG A 113 -17.11 7.67 16.28
C ARG A 113 -17.13 7.00 14.91
N VAL A 114 -17.79 7.63 13.93
CA VAL A 114 -17.84 7.13 12.56
C VAL A 114 -16.46 7.18 11.91
N ALA A 115 -15.72 8.29 12.06
CA ALA A 115 -14.37 8.42 11.55
C ALA A 115 -13.44 7.36 12.13
N ASP A 116 -13.52 7.05 13.43
CA ASP A 116 -12.72 6.00 14.06
C ASP A 116 -13.06 4.60 13.53
N LYS A 117 -14.36 4.29 13.34
CA LYS A 117 -14.80 3.03 12.70
C LYS A 117 -14.23 2.89 11.29
N VAL A 118 -14.19 3.99 10.53
CA VAL A 118 -13.63 4.02 9.17
C VAL A 118 -12.10 3.90 9.22
N ARG A 119 -11.39 4.71 10.02
CA ARG A 119 -9.93 4.67 10.18
C ARG A 119 -9.39 3.31 10.58
N GLY A 120 -10.17 2.56 11.38
CA GLY A 120 -9.86 1.19 11.79
C GLY A 120 -9.87 0.17 10.66
N LYS A 121 -10.31 0.53 9.46
CA LYS A 121 -10.25 -0.32 8.26
C LYS A 121 -8.97 -0.08 7.46
N SER A 122 -8.43 -1.15 6.90
CA SER A 122 -7.21 -1.14 6.09
C SER A 122 -7.52 -0.91 4.62
N GLY A 123 -6.93 0.13 4.02
CA GLY A 123 -7.07 0.40 2.60
C GLY A 123 -8.33 1.18 2.25
N ILE A 124 -8.29 1.82 1.09
CA ILE A 124 -9.35 2.72 0.62
C ILE A 124 -10.70 2.04 0.45
N ARG A 125 -10.76 0.83 -0.12
CA ARG A 125 -12.03 0.11 -0.36
C ARG A 125 -12.74 -0.23 0.94
N ALA A 126 -12.03 -0.84 1.89
CA ALA A 126 -12.60 -1.19 3.19
C ALA A 126 -13.10 0.05 3.96
N ARG A 127 -12.40 1.19 3.82
CA ARG A 127 -12.81 2.47 4.40
C ARG A 127 -14.04 3.05 3.71
N TRP A 128 -14.09 3.00 2.39
CA TRP A 128 -15.24 3.42 1.60
C TRP A 128 -16.50 2.64 2.00
N PHE A 129 -16.42 1.30 2.02
CA PHE A 129 -17.53 0.45 2.42
C PHE A 129 -17.93 0.66 3.88
N ALA A 130 -16.96 0.84 4.79
CA ALA A 130 -17.28 1.16 6.18
C ALA A 130 -18.01 2.50 6.32
N LEU A 131 -17.62 3.52 5.55
CA LEU A 131 -18.31 4.82 5.54
C LEU A 131 -19.73 4.70 4.97
N LYS A 132 -19.91 3.92 3.89
CA LYS A 132 -21.21 3.59 3.30
C LYS A 132 -22.12 2.85 4.28
N ALA A 133 -21.63 1.82 4.94
CA ALA A 133 -22.39 1.07 5.95
C ALA A 133 -22.84 1.98 7.11
N CYS A 134 -22.01 2.94 7.54
CA CYS A 134 -22.41 3.92 8.55
C CYS A 134 -23.54 4.86 8.10
N ARG A 135 -23.73 5.05 6.79
CA ARG A 135 -24.85 5.83 6.24
C ARG A 135 -26.17 5.06 6.32
N GLU A 136 -26.10 3.73 6.20
CA GLU A 136 -27.26 2.83 6.15
C GLU A 136 -27.71 2.36 7.54
N GLU A 137 -26.84 2.45 8.54
CA GLU A 137 -27.11 2.12 9.95
C GLU A 137 -27.33 3.38 10.82
N PRO A 138 -28.49 4.07 10.75
CA PRO A 138 -28.75 5.27 11.56
C PRO A 138 -28.89 5.01 13.08
N GLU A 139 -28.75 3.76 13.54
CA GLU A 139 -29.03 3.32 14.91
C GLU A 139 -27.84 3.36 15.88
N LEU A 140 -26.94 4.33 15.77
CA LEU A 140 -26.05 4.71 16.88
C LEU A 140 -26.82 5.51 17.94
N GLY A 141 -27.96 4.97 18.40
CA GLY A 141 -28.80 5.53 19.48
C GLY A 141 -28.19 5.41 20.88
N ALA A 142 -26.99 4.83 20.99
CA ALA A 142 -26.26 4.82 22.24
C ALA A 142 -25.71 6.24 22.54
N PRO A 143 -25.99 6.79 23.73
CA PRO A 143 -25.43 8.07 24.15
C PRO A 143 -23.91 8.02 24.00
N ALA A 144 -23.33 9.09 23.47
CA ALA A 144 -21.89 9.17 23.27
C ALA A 144 -21.19 8.91 24.63
N PRO A 145 -20.19 8.01 24.70
CA PRO A 145 -19.31 8.00 25.86
C PRO A 145 -18.76 9.42 26.04
N GLU A 146 -18.58 9.85 27.29
CA GLU A 146 -18.06 11.19 27.63
C GLU A 146 -16.92 11.55 26.67
N GLU A 147 -17.02 12.71 26.04
CA GLU A 147 -16.09 13.12 24.98
C GLU A 147 -14.66 12.97 25.47
N PRO A 148 -13.85 12.07 24.88
CA PRO A 148 -12.45 12.01 25.23
C PRO A 148 -11.86 13.38 24.92
N GLU A 149 -11.11 13.93 25.89
CA GLU A 149 -10.33 15.17 25.73
C GLU A 149 -9.71 15.20 24.32
N PRO A 150 -9.88 16.31 23.56
CA PRO A 150 -9.43 16.40 22.18
C PRO A 150 -7.92 16.19 22.15
N ARG A 151 -7.51 14.95 21.90
CA ARG A 151 -6.14 14.64 21.54
C ARG A 151 -5.93 15.35 20.21
N GLU A 152 -4.87 16.15 20.10
CA GLU A 152 -4.38 16.58 18.80
C GLU A 152 -4.11 15.32 17.99
N GLU A 153 -5.10 14.90 17.19
CA GLU A 153 -5.02 13.72 16.36
C GLU A 153 -3.98 14.03 15.29
N ALA A 154 -2.76 13.55 15.51
CA ALA A 154 -1.73 13.61 14.48
C ALA A 154 -2.30 12.93 13.24
N VAL A 155 -2.47 13.71 12.16
CA VAL A 155 -3.01 13.31 10.84
C VAL A 155 -2.39 11.98 10.35
N GLY A 156 -1.16 11.68 10.77
CA GLY A 156 -0.46 10.44 10.47
C GLY A 156 -1.14 9.14 10.92
N HIS A 157 -2.06 9.15 11.89
CA HIS A 157 -2.75 7.93 12.33
C HIS A 157 -3.83 7.44 11.35
N GLY A 158 -4.31 8.30 10.45
CA GLY A 158 -5.41 7.98 9.53
C GLY A 158 -4.98 7.59 8.11
N LEU A 159 -3.73 7.77 7.73
CA LEU A 159 -3.25 7.43 6.38
C LEU A 159 -3.20 5.90 6.19
N ASP A 160 -3.42 5.36 4.98
CA ASP A 160 -3.21 3.92 4.73
C ASP A 160 -1.75 3.50 4.95
N GLY A 161 -1.54 2.27 5.42
CA GLY A 161 -0.27 1.73 5.96
C GLY A 161 0.93 1.66 5.01
N HIS A 162 0.85 2.25 3.83
CA HIS A 162 1.89 2.23 2.82
C HIS A 162 3.08 3.11 3.21
N THR A 163 4.28 2.64 2.89
CA THR A 163 5.53 3.39 3.06
C THR A 163 6.01 3.87 1.70
N PHE A 164 6.36 5.15 1.59
CA PHE A 164 6.90 5.73 0.36
C PHE A 164 8.21 6.44 0.63
N VAL A 165 9.12 6.38 -0.34
CA VAL A 165 10.48 6.86 -0.16
C VAL A 165 10.96 7.53 -1.44
N MET A 166 11.82 8.54 -1.31
CA MET A 166 12.52 9.07 -2.47
C MET A 166 13.64 8.11 -2.86
N VAL A 167 13.61 7.64 -4.11
CA VAL A 167 14.61 6.76 -4.70
C VAL A 167 15.19 7.47 -5.91
N GLU A 168 16.51 7.48 -6.01
CA GLU A 168 17.19 7.88 -7.24
C GLU A 168 17.61 6.63 -8.01
N PHE A 169 17.07 6.47 -9.22
CA PHE A 169 17.44 5.43 -10.16
C PHE A 169 18.50 5.98 -11.13
N ARG A 170 19.56 5.21 -11.39
CA ARG A 170 20.64 5.59 -12.31
C ARG A 170 20.95 4.46 -13.28
N ASN A 171 21.32 4.82 -14.50
CA ASN A 171 21.87 3.88 -15.45
C ASN A 171 23.30 3.47 -15.03
N PRO A 172 23.58 2.16 -14.82
CA PRO A 172 24.92 1.72 -14.43
C PRO A 172 26.00 1.99 -15.49
N ALA A 173 25.63 2.03 -16.77
CA ALA A 173 26.55 2.31 -17.88
C ALA A 173 26.72 3.82 -18.15
N ASP A 174 25.75 4.63 -17.76
CA ASP A 174 25.79 6.09 -17.89
C ASP A 174 25.20 6.78 -16.64
N PRO A 175 26.01 7.01 -15.60
CA PRO A 175 25.54 7.61 -14.34
C PRO A 175 24.97 9.03 -14.48
N SER A 176 25.16 9.69 -15.63
CA SER A 176 24.55 11.00 -15.91
C SER A 176 23.05 10.88 -16.16
N ARG A 177 22.59 9.71 -16.63
CA ARG A 177 21.19 9.37 -16.81
C ARG A 177 20.61 8.85 -15.51
N ARG A 178 19.86 9.73 -14.85
CA ARG A 178 19.28 9.48 -13.53
C ARG A 178 17.96 10.19 -13.36
N VAL A 179 17.11 9.62 -12.53
CA VAL A 179 15.82 10.20 -12.14
C VAL A 179 15.65 10.02 -10.63
N ALA A 180 15.18 11.04 -9.95
CA ALA A 180 14.79 10.96 -8.55
C ALA A 180 13.27 11.06 -8.48
N LEU A 181 12.64 10.02 -7.97
CA LEU A 181 11.19 9.89 -7.93
C LEU A 181 10.76 9.23 -6.63
N ARG A 182 9.45 9.24 -6.40
CA ARG A 182 8.84 8.61 -5.25
C ARG A 182 8.54 7.17 -5.59
N ALA A 183 9.02 6.24 -4.77
CA ALA A 183 8.72 4.82 -4.91
C ALA A 183 7.84 4.35 -3.75
N PHE A 184 6.84 3.53 -4.06
CA PHE A 184 6.14 2.71 -3.09
C PHE A 184 7.07 1.61 -2.59
N VAL A 185 7.10 1.35 -1.29
CA VAL A 185 7.87 0.25 -0.73
C VAL A 185 6.99 -0.98 -0.71
N ASP A 186 7.24 -1.89 -1.65
CA ASP A 186 6.54 -3.17 -1.74
C ASP A 186 7.48 -4.29 -1.33
N THR A 187 7.24 -4.80 -0.14
CA THR A 187 7.98 -5.92 0.42
C THR A 187 7.45 -7.28 -0.06
N GLY A 188 6.29 -7.33 -0.74
CA GLY A 188 5.77 -8.52 -1.40
C GLY A 188 6.43 -8.81 -2.76
N SER A 189 7.01 -7.80 -3.40
CA SER A 189 7.72 -7.94 -4.67
C SER A 189 9.21 -8.22 -4.46
N GLU A 190 9.81 -9.12 -5.24
CA GLU A 190 11.28 -9.37 -5.21
C GLU A 190 12.03 -8.22 -5.90
N ASP A 191 11.67 -7.94 -7.15
CA ASP A 191 12.26 -6.91 -8.00
C ASP A 191 11.63 -5.53 -7.78
N CYS A 192 12.28 -4.49 -8.29
CA CYS A 192 11.70 -3.14 -8.31
C CYS A 192 10.87 -2.95 -9.57
N ASP A 193 9.77 -2.22 -9.49
CA ASP A 193 9.01 -1.86 -10.69
C ASP A 193 9.26 -0.41 -11.07
N LEU A 194 9.29 -0.12 -12.37
CA LEU A 194 9.46 1.21 -12.90
C LEU A 194 8.65 1.39 -14.17
N ARG A 195 8.01 2.54 -14.36
CA ARG A 195 7.30 2.85 -15.62
C ARG A 195 8.22 2.70 -16.83
N GLN A 196 7.70 2.11 -17.89
CA GLN A 196 8.44 1.87 -19.14
C GLN A 196 9.07 3.16 -19.70
N GLU A 197 8.34 4.28 -19.69
CA GLU A 197 8.85 5.58 -20.16
C GLU A 197 10.07 6.07 -19.35
N ILE A 198 10.10 5.76 -18.06
CA ILE A 198 11.22 6.12 -17.19
C ILE A 198 12.42 5.22 -17.48
N ILE A 199 12.21 3.92 -17.69
CA ILE A 199 13.24 2.96 -18.12
C ILE A 199 13.90 3.44 -19.42
N GLU A 200 13.09 3.88 -20.40
CA GLU A 200 13.57 4.43 -21.67
C GLU A 200 14.35 5.75 -21.48
N SER A 201 13.85 6.64 -20.62
CA SER A 201 14.52 7.91 -20.29
C SER A 201 15.89 7.70 -19.62
N LEU A 202 16.03 6.65 -18.80
CA LEU A 202 17.29 6.19 -18.22
C LEU A 202 18.13 5.42 -19.25
N GLY A 203 17.48 4.86 -20.27
CA GLY A 203 18.05 4.01 -21.32
C GLY A 203 18.74 2.79 -20.75
N LEU A 204 18.06 2.15 -19.81
CA LEU A 204 18.50 0.89 -19.26
C LEU A 204 18.40 -0.18 -20.35
N PRO A 205 19.48 -0.92 -20.66
CA PRO A 205 19.37 -2.07 -21.53
C PRO A 205 18.66 -3.22 -20.80
N PRO A 206 17.85 -4.03 -21.51
CA PRO A 206 17.30 -5.25 -20.92
C PRO A 206 18.43 -6.20 -20.52
N LYS A 207 18.22 -6.90 -19.40
CA LYS A 207 19.13 -7.85 -18.76
C LYS A 207 18.82 -9.26 -19.25
N GLY A 208 19.84 -9.99 -19.70
CA GLY A 208 19.70 -11.38 -20.12
C GLY A 208 19.12 -11.55 -21.52
N THR A 209 18.75 -12.77 -21.87
CA THR A 209 18.28 -13.16 -23.22
C THR A 209 16.76 -13.35 -23.32
N GLY A 210 16.00 -13.17 -22.24
CA GLY A 210 14.56 -13.39 -22.23
C GLY A 210 13.86 -12.73 -21.04
N PRO A 211 12.51 -12.65 -21.06
CA PRO A 211 11.74 -12.08 -19.97
C PRO A 211 11.79 -12.96 -18.71
N ALA A 212 11.61 -12.36 -17.55
CA ALA A 212 11.33 -13.06 -16.30
C ALA A 212 9.84 -13.43 -16.24
N ASN A 213 9.53 -14.56 -15.59
CA ASN A 213 8.17 -15.00 -15.34
C ASN A 213 7.81 -14.66 -13.90
N TYR A 214 6.73 -13.90 -13.72
CA TYR A 214 6.18 -13.57 -12.42
C TYR A 214 4.82 -14.23 -12.26
N GLU A 215 4.52 -14.65 -11.04
CA GLU A 215 3.17 -15.04 -10.64
C GLU A 215 2.56 -13.87 -9.85
N THR A 216 1.43 -13.36 -10.32
CA THR A 216 0.70 -12.28 -9.65
C THR A 216 -0.08 -12.83 -8.47
N ALA A 217 -0.57 -11.94 -7.60
CA ALA A 217 -1.30 -12.33 -6.39
C ALA A 217 -2.59 -13.13 -6.65
N ASP A 218 -3.11 -13.12 -7.86
CA ASP A 218 -4.28 -13.89 -8.32
C ASP A 218 -3.90 -15.14 -9.15
N GLY A 219 -2.62 -15.54 -9.11
CA GLY A 219 -2.12 -16.76 -9.75
C GLY A 219 -1.93 -16.66 -11.27
N ARG A 220 -2.02 -15.46 -11.86
CA ARG A 220 -1.69 -15.27 -13.28
C ARG A 220 -0.18 -15.23 -13.47
N HIS A 221 0.27 -15.66 -14.64
CA HIS A 221 1.67 -15.58 -15.03
C HIS A 221 1.88 -14.43 -16.02
N ILE A 222 2.82 -13.55 -15.71
CA ILE A 222 3.21 -12.43 -16.57
C ILE A 222 4.69 -12.54 -16.94
N TRP A 223 5.01 -12.22 -18.20
CA TRP A 223 6.38 -12.27 -18.71
C TRP A 223 6.88 -10.87 -18.99
N GLN A 224 7.84 -10.39 -18.20
CA GLN A 224 8.32 -9.01 -18.32
C GLN A 224 9.84 -8.96 -18.55
N PRO A 225 10.33 -8.01 -19.36
CA PRO A 225 11.75 -7.76 -19.46
C PRO A 225 12.30 -7.24 -18.13
N LEU A 226 13.47 -7.76 -17.75
CA LEU A 226 14.21 -7.26 -16.61
C LEU A 226 15.28 -6.26 -17.04
N TYR A 227 15.58 -5.29 -16.19
CA TYR A 227 16.62 -4.28 -16.37
C TYR A 227 17.54 -4.27 -15.15
N SER A 228 18.63 -3.52 -15.23
CA SER A 228 19.52 -3.29 -14.08
C SER A 228 19.73 -1.80 -13.87
N ALA A 229 19.40 -1.33 -12.67
CA ALA A 229 19.57 0.07 -12.28
C ALA A 229 20.37 0.16 -10.99
N VAL A 230 21.16 1.22 -10.85
CA VAL A 230 21.75 1.60 -9.56
C VAL A 230 20.72 2.44 -8.81
N LEU A 231 20.34 1.99 -7.62
CA LEU A 231 19.40 2.67 -6.74
C LEU A 231 20.15 3.40 -5.65
N ARG A 232 19.71 4.62 -5.33
CA ARG A 232 20.18 5.35 -4.16
C ARG A 232 19.02 5.75 -3.26
N VAL A 233 19.08 5.30 -2.00
CA VAL A 233 18.05 5.54 -0.97
C VAL A 233 18.73 5.89 0.34
N GLN A 234 18.36 7.00 0.96
CA GLN A 234 18.95 7.49 2.23
C GLN A 234 20.50 7.46 2.25
N GLY A 235 21.12 7.80 1.10
CA GLY A 235 22.57 7.82 0.94
C GLY A 235 23.24 6.45 0.76
N ARG A 236 22.48 5.35 0.77
CA ARG A 236 22.95 4.00 0.44
C ARG A 236 22.73 3.73 -1.04
N GLU A 237 23.60 2.91 -1.62
CA GLU A 237 23.57 2.59 -3.04
C GLU A 237 23.60 1.07 -3.22
N ALA A 238 22.81 0.56 -4.17
CA ALA A 238 22.74 -0.85 -4.52
C ALA A 238 22.45 -1.03 -6.01
N LEU A 239 22.91 -2.14 -6.59
CA LEU A 239 22.47 -2.56 -7.92
C LEU A 239 21.21 -3.41 -7.75
N ALA A 240 20.14 -3.07 -8.45
CA ALA A 240 18.87 -3.78 -8.38
C ALA A 240 18.39 -4.23 -9.76
N SER A 241 17.62 -5.32 -9.76
CA SER A 241 16.78 -5.72 -10.89
C SER A 241 15.53 -4.84 -10.92
N VAL A 242 15.14 -4.42 -12.12
CA VAL A 242 13.95 -3.59 -12.35
C VAL A 242 13.06 -4.25 -13.41
N SER A 243 11.79 -4.45 -13.13
CA SER A 243 10.72 -4.84 -14.07
C SER A 243 10.04 -3.58 -14.63
N ALA A 244 9.54 -3.70 -15.87
CA ALA A 244 8.76 -2.64 -16.49
C ALA A 244 7.29 -2.74 -16.10
N ILE A 245 6.72 -1.62 -15.69
CA ILE A 245 5.27 -1.45 -15.55
C ILE A 245 4.74 -1.05 -16.94
N ASP A 246 3.98 -1.93 -17.58
CA ASP A 246 3.27 -1.63 -18.82
C ASP A 246 1.78 -1.37 -18.56
N GLU A 247 1.42 -0.08 -18.46
CA GLU A 247 0.02 0.34 -18.28
C GLU A 247 -0.88 -0.09 -19.46
N ARG A 248 -0.32 -0.34 -20.65
CA ARG A 248 -1.13 -0.71 -21.83
C ARG A 248 -1.57 -2.16 -21.80
N GLU A 249 -0.75 -3.05 -21.25
CA GLU A 249 -1.12 -4.45 -21.07
C GLU A 249 -2.26 -4.54 -20.05
N ASP A 250 -2.15 -3.82 -18.93
CA ASP A 250 -3.22 -3.70 -17.93
C ASP A 250 -4.53 -3.20 -18.53
N GLU A 251 -4.50 -2.13 -19.33
CA GLU A 251 -5.68 -1.57 -19.98
C GLU A 251 -6.33 -2.55 -20.96
N MET A 252 -5.51 -3.28 -21.74
CA MET A 252 -6.00 -4.26 -22.70
C MET A 252 -6.66 -5.44 -21.98
N GLU A 253 -6.03 -5.93 -20.92
CA GLU A 253 -6.54 -7.04 -20.13
C GLU A 253 -7.84 -6.67 -19.42
N GLN A 254 -7.92 -5.46 -18.84
CA GLN A 254 -9.17 -4.93 -18.27
C GLN A 254 -10.28 -4.83 -19.32
N GLN A 255 -9.97 -4.44 -20.56
CA GLN A 255 -10.97 -4.42 -21.64
C GLN A 255 -11.42 -5.82 -22.05
N GLU A 256 -10.52 -6.81 -22.07
CA GLU A 256 -10.89 -8.20 -22.37
C GLU A 256 -11.73 -8.84 -21.26
N ALA A 257 -11.36 -8.62 -20.00
CA ALA A 257 -12.14 -9.03 -18.84
C ALA A 257 -13.56 -8.46 -18.91
N LYS A 258 -13.69 -7.14 -19.14
CA LYS A 258 -14.99 -6.48 -19.32
C LYS A 258 -15.81 -7.05 -20.49
N ARG A 259 -15.17 -7.48 -21.57
CA ARG A 259 -15.87 -8.12 -22.71
C ARG A 259 -16.37 -9.52 -22.38
N SER A 260 -15.62 -10.27 -21.57
CA SER A 260 -15.98 -11.65 -21.19
C SER A 260 -17.15 -11.72 -20.19
N ARG A 261 -17.33 -10.67 -19.37
CA ARG A 261 -18.31 -10.57 -18.28
C ARG A 261 -19.75 -10.25 -18.71
N VAL A 262 -19.99 -9.83 -19.96
CA VAL A 262 -21.32 -9.42 -20.49
C VAL A 262 -22.37 -10.57 -20.56
N GLY A 263 -22.14 -11.73 -19.95
CA GLY A 263 -23.00 -12.91 -20.05
C GLY A 263 -23.53 -13.51 -18.74
N HIS A 264 -23.04 -13.12 -17.56
CA HIS A 264 -23.27 -13.90 -16.32
C HIS A 264 -23.65 -13.07 -15.09
N GLY A 265 -24.81 -12.39 -15.11
CA GLY A 265 -25.51 -11.90 -13.90
C GLY A 265 -24.61 -11.49 -12.73
N GLU A 266 -23.92 -10.37 -12.89
CA GLU A 266 -22.86 -9.87 -12.00
C GLU A 266 -23.36 -8.62 -11.26
N ASP A 267 -24.09 -8.76 -10.16
CA ASP A 267 -24.61 -7.59 -9.44
C ASP A 267 -23.67 -7.10 -8.31
N GLU A 268 -22.67 -7.89 -7.87
CA GLU A 268 -21.81 -7.53 -6.72
C GLU A 268 -20.34 -7.21 -7.08
N GLU A 269 -19.75 -7.83 -8.11
CA GLU A 269 -18.36 -7.54 -8.52
C GLU A 269 -18.21 -6.23 -9.34
N GLU A 270 -19.28 -5.77 -10.02
CA GLU A 270 -19.26 -4.51 -10.76
C GLU A 270 -19.02 -3.31 -9.82
N GLU A 271 -19.53 -3.34 -8.58
CA GLU A 271 -19.41 -2.21 -7.65
C GLU A 271 -17.95 -1.93 -7.22
N GLU A 272 -17.07 -2.94 -7.22
CA GLU A 272 -15.68 -2.78 -6.79
C GLU A 272 -14.77 -2.18 -7.86
N GLU A 273 -14.85 -2.67 -9.10
CA GLU A 273 -14.10 -2.10 -10.23
C GLU A 273 -14.56 -0.67 -10.52
N ASP A 274 -15.84 -0.39 -10.28
CA ASP A 274 -16.39 0.94 -10.37
C ASP A 274 -15.77 1.91 -9.38
N LEU A 275 -15.30 1.47 -8.20
CA LEU A 275 -14.75 2.38 -7.21
C LEU A 275 -13.41 2.97 -7.64
N ASP A 276 -12.47 2.17 -8.14
CA ASP A 276 -11.18 2.68 -8.60
C ASP A 276 -11.38 3.62 -9.80
N ALA A 277 -12.26 3.27 -10.74
CA ALA A 277 -12.65 4.13 -11.86
C ALA A 277 -13.33 5.43 -11.40
N LEU A 278 -14.27 5.35 -10.43
CA LEU A 278 -14.99 6.48 -9.84
C LEU A 278 -14.04 7.46 -9.17
N LEU A 279 -13.00 6.96 -8.51
CA LEU A 279 -11.98 7.77 -7.84
C LEU A 279 -10.89 8.25 -8.82
N GLY A 280 -10.89 7.72 -10.05
CA GLY A 280 -9.86 7.97 -11.06
C GLY A 280 -8.49 7.46 -10.61
N LEU A 281 -8.47 6.28 -9.99
CA LEU A 281 -7.27 5.52 -9.63
C LEU A 281 -6.99 4.53 -10.77
N SER A 282 -5.81 4.64 -11.40
CA SER A 282 -5.35 3.60 -12.34
C SER A 282 -4.94 2.33 -11.57
N SER A 283 -4.82 1.19 -12.27
CA SER A 283 -4.22 -0.03 -11.71
C SER A 283 -2.83 0.24 -11.15
N VAL A 284 -2.07 1.08 -11.86
CA VAL A 284 -0.71 1.49 -11.47
C VAL A 284 -0.64 2.99 -11.32
N THR A 285 -0.66 3.43 -10.07
CA THR A 285 -0.68 4.87 -9.75
C THR A 285 0.70 5.40 -9.38
N ASP A 286 1.64 4.52 -9.11
CA ASP A 286 2.99 4.88 -8.71
C ASP A 286 3.95 4.79 -9.90
N ASP A 287 4.89 5.74 -9.96
CA ASP A 287 5.94 5.76 -10.99
C ASP A 287 6.99 4.65 -10.78
N ALA A 288 7.11 4.18 -9.52
CA ALA A 288 8.04 3.13 -9.14
C ALA A 288 7.64 2.39 -7.87
N GLN A 289 8.18 1.18 -7.78
CA GLN A 289 8.08 0.30 -6.64
C GLN A 289 9.47 -0.18 -6.21
N LEU A 290 9.72 -0.22 -4.91
CA LEU A 290 10.97 -0.69 -4.32
C LEU A 290 10.77 -2.07 -3.71
N GLY A 291 11.23 -3.09 -4.43
CA GLY A 291 11.14 -4.49 -4.03
C GLY A 291 12.02 -4.88 -2.85
N SER A 292 11.69 -6.02 -2.25
CA SER A 292 12.37 -6.61 -1.10
C SER A 292 13.84 -6.96 -1.36
N ALA A 293 14.23 -7.37 -2.57
CA ALA A 293 15.62 -7.67 -2.89
C ALA A 293 16.48 -6.39 -2.87
N ALA A 294 15.96 -5.29 -3.40
CA ALA A 294 16.63 -4.00 -3.36
C ALA A 294 16.79 -3.47 -1.92
N LEU A 295 15.76 -3.59 -1.08
CA LEU A 295 15.84 -3.24 0.34
C LEU A 295 16.93 -4.04 1.07
N ALA A 296 17.02 -5.34 0.78
CA ALA A 296 18.03 -6.23 1.34
C ALA A 296 19.45 -5.81 0.93
N GLU A 297 19.68 -5.54 -0.36
CA GLU A 297 20.97 -5.07 -0.88
C GLU A 297 21.36 -3.70 -0.31
N LEU A 298 20.38 -2.79 -0.14
CA LEU A 298 20.60 -1.50 0.52
C LEU A 298 20.89 -1.66 2.03
N GLY A 299 20.57 -2.81 2.63
CA GLY A 299 20.67 -3.04 4.07
C GLY A 299 19.73 -2.10 4.83
N ILE A 300 18.47 -2.04 4.40
CA ILE A 300 17.41 -1.20 4.95
C ILE A 300 16.23 -2.10 5.37
N LEU A 301 15.56 -1.73 6.46
CA LEU A 301 14.30 -2.33 6.89
C LEU A 301 13.17 -1.30 6.81
N VAL A 302 11.94 -1.80 6.75
CA VAL A 302 10.73 -0.97 6.77
C VAL A 302 10.16 -0.96 8.18
N ASP A 303 10.05 0.22 8.79
CA ASP A 303 9.34 0.41 10.06
C ASP A 303 7.89 0.74 9.74
N CYS A 304 7.06 -0.29 9.51
CA CYS A 304 5.67 -0.11 9.07
C CYS A 304 4.84 0.77 10.02
N ARG A 305 5.14 0.74 11.32
CA ARG A 305 4.45 1.58 12.32
C ARG A 305 4.73 3.06 12.13
N ARG A 306 5.99 3.41 11.85
CA ARG A 306 6.41 4.81 11.64
C ARG A 306 6.50 5.19 10.16
N ARG A 307 6.23 4.23 9.26
CA ARG A 307 6.27 4.34 7.80
C ARG A 307 7.54 4.98 7.30
N GLN A 308 8.66 4.47 7.80
CA GLN A 308 9.98 4.98 7.47
C GLN A 308 10.93 3.83 7.20
N LEU A 309 11.92 4.10 6.36
CA LEU A 309 13.06 3.23 6.20
C LEU A 309 14.02 3.41 7.36
N VAL A 310 14.45 2.31 7.95
CA VAL A 310 15.45 2.29 9.01
C VAL A 310 16.67 1.50 8.56
N PRO A 311 17.90 2.02 8.76
CA PRO A 311 19.11 1.28 8.48
C PRO A 311 19.13 -0.07 9.21
N GLN A 312 19.41 -1.15 8.49
CA GLN A 312 19.70 -2.42 9.14
C GLN A 312 21.01 -2.29 9.92
N VAL A 313 20.96 -2.59 11.22
CA VAL A 313 22.16 -2.65 12.06
C VAL A 313 23.07 -3.74 11.50
N LYS A 314 24.35 -3.42 11.25
CA LYS A 314 25.32 -4.31 10.57
C LYS A 314 25.20 -5.75 11.10
N LYS A 315 25.09 -6.72 10.18
CA LYS A 315 25.04 -8.16 10.43
C LYS A 315 26.08 -8.55 11.49
N GLN A 316 25.65 -8.84 12.72
CA GLN A 316 26.50 -9.61 13.62
C GLN A 316 26.65 -10.99 13.00
N ARG A 317 27.85 -11.57 12.99
CA ARG A 317 28.02 -12.95 12.52
C ARG A 317 27.45 -13.89 13.58
N CYS A 318 26.20 -14.31 13.45
CA CYS A 318 25.63 -15.37 14.27
C CYS A 318 25.82 -16.73 13.58
N ARG A 319 26.01 -17.77 14.39
CA ARG A 319 26.04 -19.18 13.94
C ARG A 319 24.62 -19.69 13.63
N SER A 320 23.81 -18.92 12.91
CA SER A 320 22.40 -19.25 12.68
C SER A 320 22.24 -20.36 11.65
N VAL A 321 21.13 -21.09 11.76
CA VAL A 321 20.62 -22.01 10.74
C VAL A 321 20.59 -21.26 9.39
N ARG A 322 21.20 -21.86 8.36
CA ARG A 322 21.23 -21.26 7.01
C ARG A 322 19.85 -21.43 6.39
N PHE A 323 19.05 -20.38 6.43
CA PHE A 323 17.87 -20.28 5.57
C PHE A 323 18.34 -20.03 4.14
N ARG A 324 17.70 -20.69 3.15
CA ARG A 324 18.07 -20.58 1.72
C ARG A 324 17.12 -19.67 0.91
N GLY A 325 16.09 -19.12 1.55
CA GLY A 325 15.17 -18.18 0.91
C GLY A 325 15.90 -16.94 0.37
N ARG A 326 15.39 -16.37 -0.72
CA ARG A 326 15.79 -15.03 -1.17
C ARG A 326 15.01 -13.98 -0.37
N GLY A 327 15.56 -12.78 -0.23
CA GLY A 327 14.92 -11.68 0.47
C GLY A 327 15.64 -11.19 1.74
N PRO A 328 15.12 -10.12 2.36
CA PRO A 328 15.74 -9.49 3.52
C PRO A 328 15.70 -10.43 4.73
N HIS A 329 16.89 -10.82 5.19
CA HIS A 329 17.04 -11.61 6.40
C HIS A 329 17.42 -10.70 7.57
N VAL A 330 16.73 -10.87 8.69
CA VAL A 330 16.98 -10.14 9.94
C VAL A 330 17.41 -11.08 11.05
N GLN A 331 18.35 -10.59 11.86
CA GLN A 331 18.66 -11.26 13.12
C GLN A 331 17.66 -10.82 14.17
N MET A 332 16.96 -11.81 14.69
CA MET A 332 15.88 -11.64 15.64
C MET A 332 16.18 -12.50 16.85
N ARG A 333 16.18 -11.90 18.03
CA ARG A 333 16.19 -12.67 19.28
C ARG A 333 14.76 -12.99 19.63
N VAL A 334 14.47 -14.28 19.78
CA VAL A 334 13.18 -14.79 20.21
C VAL A 334 13.31 -15.36 21.62
N ALA A 335 12.33 -15.12 22.47
CA ALA A 335 12.30 -15.61 23.84
C ALA A 335 10.89 -16.04 24.24
N ASN A 336 10.82 -16.98 25.18
CA ASN A 336 9.56 -17.32 25.81
C ASN A 336 9.10 -16.14 26.70
N PRO A 337 7.89 -15.57 26.51
CA PRO A 337 7.43 -14.44 27.30
C PRO A 337 7.24 -14.78 28.78
N ARG A 338 7.01 -16.05 29.13
CA ARG A 338 6.88 -16.54 30.52
C ARG A 338 8.23 -16.91 31.16
N ASP A 339 9.23 -17.22 30.34
CA ASP A 339 10.60 -17.52 30.77
C ASP A 339 11.64 -16.90 29.81
N PRO A 340 11.98 -15.61 30.00
CA PRO A 340 12.92 -14.92 29.12
C PRO A 340 14.35 -15.51 29.10
N SER A 341 14.67 -16.41 30.03
CA SER A 341 15.94 -17.15 30.02
C SER A 341 16.01 -18.16 28.87
N ARG A 342 14.85 -18.71 28.49
CA ARG A 342 14.68 -19.54 27.28
C ARG A 342 14.57 -18.64 26.08
N CYS A 343 15.73 -18.31 25.51
CA CYS A 343 15.82 -17.45 24.34
C CYS A 343 16.88 -17.96 23.37
N THR A 344 16.71 -17.63 22.10
CA THR A 344 17.70 -17.91 21.05
C THR A 344 17.70 -16.78 20.03
N THR A 345 18.75 -16.72 19.21
CA THR A 345 18.83 -15.79 18.08
C THR A 345 18.66 -16.58 16.80
N ILE A 346 17.66 -16.19 16.02
CA ILE A 346 17.36 -16.77 14.72
C ILE A 346 17.65 -15.76 13.61
N CYS A 347 17.84 -16.28 12.41
CA CYS A 347 17.88 -15.49 11.18
C CYS A 347 16.52 -15.69 10.50
N ALA A 348 15.64 -14.71 10.62
CA ALA A 348 14.29 -14.76 10.05
C ALA A 348 14.30 -14.11 8.67
N LEU A 349 13.60 -14.71 7.71
CA LEU A 349 13.20 -14.04 6.47
C LEU A 349 12.10 -13.04 6.84
N VAL A 350 12.19 -11.81 6.33
CA VAL A 350 11.11 -10.84 6.49
C VAL A 350 10.10 -11.10 5.38
N ASP A 351 8.97 -11.65 5.76
CA ASP A 351 7.77 -11.72 4.94
C ASP A 351 6.75 -10.71 5.46
N THR A 352 6.21 -9.88 4.57
CA THR A 352 5.20 -8.87 4.91
C THR A 352 3.79 -9.28 4.55
N GLY A 353 3.63 -10.40 3.84
CA GLY A 353 2.33 -11.04 3.65
C GLY A 353 1.84 -11.73 4.93
N SER A 354 2.75 -12.08 5.84
CA SER A 354 2.40 -12.71 7.11
C SER A 354 2.05 -11.70 8.20
N THR A 355 1.07 -12.05 9.03
CA THR A 355 0.65 -11.27 10.21
C THR A 355 1.31 -11.74 11.50
N ASP A 356 2.00 -12.88 11.45
CA ASP A 356 2.64 -13.56 12.56
C ASP A 356 4.09 -13.94 12.21
N VAL A 357 4.77 -14.63 13.13
CA VAL A 357 6.15 -15.07 12.94
C VAL A 357 6.19 -16.59 12.80
N ASP A 358 6.59 -17.06 11.62
CA ASP A 358 6.82 -18.48 11.41
C ASP A 358 8.09 -18.94 12.14
N LEU A 359 7.92 -19.87 13.08
CA LEU A 359 9.02 -20.46 13.84
C LEU A 359 9.17 -21.93 13.51
N ASN A 360 10.41 -22.36 13.26
CA ASN A 360 10.71 -23.78 13.16
C ASN A 360 10.24 -24.53 14.43
N PRO A 361 9.57 -25.68 14.34
CA PRO A 361 9.08 -26.41 15.52
C PRO A 361 10.15 -26.76 16.55
N ARG A 362 11.41 -26.94 16.13
CA ARG A 362 12.54 -27.13 17.06
C ARG A 362 12.80 -25.87 17.91
N VAL A 363 12.62 -24.68 17.34
CA VAL A 363 12.71 -23.41 18.06
C VAL A 363 11.55 -23.27 19.04
N VAL A 364 10.32 -23.61 18.63
CA VAL A 364 9.13 -23.61 19.51
C VAL A 364 9.37 -24.53 20.71
N ALA A 365 9.81 -25.77 20.48
CA ALA A 365 10.13 -26.74 21.53
C ALA A 365 11.29 -26.29 22.43
N PHE A 366 12.36 -25.74 21.85
CA PHE A 366 13.52 -25.21 22.58
C PHE A 366 13.12 -24.06 23.51
N LEU A 367 12.27 -23.15 23.04
CA LEU A 367 11.72 -22.05 23.83
C LEU A 367 10.69 -22.55 24.85
N GLY A 368 10.10 -23.72 24.62
CA GLY A 368 9.02 -24.30 25.43
C GLY A 368 7.80 -23.40 25.44
N LEU A 369 7.43 -22.90 24.26
CA LEU A 369 6.22 -22.10 24.10
C LEU A 369 5.01 -23.02 24.31
N GLU A 370 4.02 -22.50 25.02
CA GLU A 370 2.72 -23.15 25.18
C GLU A 370 1.75 -22.58 24.14
N GLU A 371 0.85 -23.43 23.63
CA GLU A 371 -0.20 -23.01 22.71
C GLU A 371 -1.12 -21.98 23.38
N GLU A 372 -1.41 -20.89 22.68
CA GLU A 372 -2.30 -19.83 23.13
C GLU A 372 -3.75 -20.24 22.87
N THR A 373 -4.36 -20.91 23.85
CA THR A 373 -5.73 -21.44 23.73
C THR A 373 -6.82 -20.37 23.80
N SER A 374 -6.47 -19.12 24.15
CA SER A 374 -7.43 -18.02 24.28
C SER A 374 -7.85 -17.42 22.94
N GLU A 375 -7.08 -17.68 21.89
CA GLU A 375 -7.34 -17.17 20.54
C GLU A 375 -7.85 -18.31 19.63
N ILE A 376 -8.67 -17.96 18.64
CA ILE A 376 -9.11 -18.90 17.61
C ILE A 376 -7.86 -19.39 16.88
N ARG A 377 -7.73 -20.71 16.65
CA ARG A 377 -6.62 -21.29 15.88
C ARG A 377 -6.44 -20.48 14.60
N ALA A 378 -5.21 -20.09 14.31
CA ALA A 378 -4.97 -19.31 13.11
C ALA A 378 -5.32 -20.15 11.89
N LYS A 379 -6.16 -19.58 11.04
CA LYS A 379 -6.52 -20.14 9.74
C LYS A 379 -5.65 -19.47 8.71
N PHE A 380 -4.76 -20.25 8.13
CA PHE A 380 -3.91 -19.82 7.03
C PHE A 380 -4.49 -20.39 5.76
N GLU A 381 -4.62 -19.57 4.73
CA GLU A 381 -4.83 -20.07 3.37
C GLU A 381 -3.44 -20.27 2.76
N THR A 382 -3.11 -21.51 2.38
CA THR A 382 -1.86 -21.76 1.66
C THR A 382 -1.93 -21.18 0.26
N ALA A 383 -0.79 -21.04 -0.42
CA ALA A 383 -0.75 -20.67 -1.84
C ALA A 383 -1.60 -21.59 -2.73
N GLY A 384 -1.92 -22.81 -2.28
CA GLY A 384 -2.84 -23.74 -2.97
C GLY A 384 -4.33 -23.54 -2.64
N GLY A 385 -4.73 -22.48 -1.94
CA GLY A 385 -6.11 -22.22 -1.52
C GLY A 385 -6.62 -23.15 -0.41
N VAL A 386 -5.72 -23.88 0.26
CA VAL A 386 -6.10 -24.81 1.33
C VAL A 386 -6.03 -24.08 2.65
N ALA A 387 -7.18 -24.02 3.34
CA ALA A 387 -7.23 -23.53 4.72
C ALA A 387 -6.62 -24.56 5.68
N ILE A 388 -5.52 -24.19 6.33
CA ILE A 388 -4.85 -24.96 7.37
C ILE A 388 -5.07 -24.29 8.73
N GLU A 389 -5.38 -25.09 9.74
CA GLU A 389 -5.38 -24.65 11.14
C GLU A 389 -4.06 -25.01 11.80
N ALA A 390 -3.31 -24.00 12.27
CA ALA A 390 -2.08 -24.22 13.03
C ALA A 390 -2.21 -23.70 14.47
N PRO A 391 -1.52 -24.33 15.44
CA PRO A 391 -1.46 -23.81 16.81
C PRO A 391 -0.71 -22.48 16.82
N MET A 392 -1.17 -21.53 17.64
CA MET A 392 -0.53 -20.23 17.81
C MET A 392 0.22 -20.17 19.13
N TYR A 393 1.36 -19.50 19.14
CA TYR A 393 2.22 -19.33 20.30
C TYR A 393 2.50 -17.85 20.55
N ARG A 394 2.59 -17.42 21.80
CA ARG A 394 3.14 -16.10 22.12
C ARG A 394 4.65 -16.16 22.23
N VAL A 395 5.33 -15.29 21.49
CA VAL A 395 6.78 -15.17 21.54
C VAL A 395 7.18 -13.71 21.76
N LEU A 396 8.21 -13.50 22.58
CA LEU A 396 8.84 -12.20 22.73
C LEU A 396 9.91 -12.05 21.66
N VAL A 397 9.70 -11.11 20.76
CA VAL A 397 10.62 -10.78 19.66
C VAL A 397 11.40 -9.53 20.00
N ARG A 398 12.72 -9.59 19.84
CA ARG A 398 13.62 -8.43 19.87
C ARG A 398 14.32 -8.27 18.53
N LEU A 399 14.07 -7.15 17.87
CA LEU A 399 14.63 -6.81 16.58
C LEU A 399 14.96 -5.31 16.53
N ALA A 400 16.15 -4.96 16.03
CA ALA A 400 16.60 -3.57 15.87
C ALA A 400 16.45 -2.70 17.14
N GLY A 401 16.72 -3.28 18.32
CA GLY A 401 16.61 -2.59 19.61
C GLY A 401 15.18 -2.36 20.10
N ARG A 402 14.18 -2.89 19.40
CA ARG A 402 12.78 -2.90 19.82
C ARG A 402 12.40 -4.28 20.32
N GLU A 403 11.38 -4.31 21.16
CA GLU A 403 10.80 -5.53 21.73
C GLU A 403 9.29 -5.50 21.50
N ALA A 404 8.71 -6.64 21.13
CA ALA A 404 7.28 -6.84 21.03
C ALA A 404 6.92 -8.29 21.42
N CYS A 405 5.77 -8.48 22.06
CA CYS A 405 5.16 -9.79 22.19
C CYS A 405 4.25 -10.00 20.99
N VAL A 406 4.53 -11.02 20.20
CA VAL A 406 3.81 -11.32 18.95
C VAL A 406 3.29 -12.74 18.98
N LEU A 407 2.38 -13.04 18.05
CA LEU A 407 1.99 -14.41 17.75
C LEU A 407 3.01 -15.04 16.80
N ALA A 408 3.18 -16.34 16.96
CA ALA A 408 4.01 -17.17 16.11
C ALA A 408 3.28 -18.46 15.78
N SER A 409 3.35 -18.89 14.53
CA SER A 409 2.91 -20.19 14.10
C SER A 409 4.12 -21.10 13.83
N PRO A 410 3.95 -22.43 13.88
CA PRO A 410 5.00 -23.34 13.49
C PRO A 410 5.13 -23.35 11.96
N SER A 411 6.33 -23.11 11.44
CA SER A 411 6.59 -23.26 10.00
C SER A 411 6.28 -24.70 9.58
N GLU A 412 5.71 -24.89 8.39
CA GLU A 412 5.54 -26.22 7.80
C GLU A 412 6.89 -26.94 7.83
N VAL A 413 6.96 -28.08 8.52
CA VAL A 413 8.12 -28.95 8.41
C VAL A 413 7.95 -29.66 7.09
N ASP A 414 8.92 -29.54 6.19
CA ASP A 414 8.96 -30.37 4.99
C ASP A 414 8.78 -31.83 5.42
N ALA A 415 7.55 -32.36 5.30
CA ALA A 415 7.25 -33.77 5.57
C ALA A 415 8.05 -34.70 4.64
N ALA A 416 8.70 -34.11 3.62
CA ALA A 416 9.67 -34.72 2.72
C ALA A 416 11.01 -35.07 3.39
N GLY A 417 11.25 -34.66 4.64
CA GLY A 417 12.20 -35.34 5.52
C GLY A 417 11.65 -36.70 5.93
N GLY A 418 11.47 -37.60 4.95
CA GLY A 418 11.34 -39.03 5.22
C GLY A 418 12.47 -39.44 6.18
N PRO A 419 12.24 -40.43 7.06
CA PRO A 419 13.27 -40.88 8.00
C PRO A 419 14.56 -41.01 7.20
N GLU A 420 15.61 -40.28 7.61
CA GLU A 420 16.93 -40.39 7.01
C GLU A 420 17.20 -41.89 6.92
N GLY A 421 17.05 -42.44 5.71
CA GLY A 421 17.16 -43.86 5.49
C GLY A 421 18.54 -44.20 6.02
N ASP A 422 18.57 -45.09 7.02
CA ASP A 422 19.79 -45.72 7.48
C ASP A 422 20.62 -45.98 6.23
N ALA A 423 21.77 -45.30 6.14
CA ALA A 423 22.70 -45.52 5.06
C ALA A 423 22.98 -47.01 5.09
N GLU A 424 22.40 -47.75 4.14
CA GLU A 424 22.80 -49.11 3.87
C GLU A 424 24.30 -49.00 3.62
N GLU A 425 25.07 -49.55 4.56
CA GLU A 425 26.50 -49.75 4.42
C GLU A 425 26.67 -50.50 3.10
N GLU A 426 27.09 -49.80 2.05
CA GLU A 426 27.58 -50.43 0.82
C GLU A 426 28.77 -51.29 1.28
N GLU A 427 28.53 -52.60 1.42
CA GLU A 427 29.57 -53.60 1.57
C GLU A 427 30.49 -53.44 0.35
N GLU A 428 31.69 -52.89 0.58
CA GLU A 428 32.77 -52.89 -0.41
C GLU A 428 33.10 -54.37 -0.71
N GLU A 429 32.64 -54.87 -1.87
CA GLU A 429 33.15 -56.11 -2.45
C GLU A 429 34.63 -55.87 -2.79
N GLU A 430 35.54 -56.42 -1.97
CA GLU A 430 36.95 -56.57 -2.27
C GLU A 430 37.10 -57.52 -3.47
N ASP A 431 37.36 -56.96 -4.65
CA ASP A 431 37.83 -57.71 -5.81
C ASP A 431 39.29 -58.18 -5.54
N ASP A 432 39.44 -59.44 -5.14
CA ASP A 432 40.69 -60.19 -5.14
C ASP A 432 41.09 -60.56 -6.59
N ASP A 433 42.05 -59.84 -7.16
CA ASP A 433 42.76 -60.21 -8.40
C ASP A 433 44.00 -61.08 -8.07
N ASP A 434 44.00 -62.32 -8.56
CA ASP A 434 45.12 -63.30 -8.57
C ASP A 434 45.43 -63.77 -10.01
#